data_AF-A0A0B7BU82-F1
#
_entry.id   AF-A0A0B7BU82-F1
#
_cell.length_a   1.000
_cell.length_b   1.000
_cell.length_c   1.000
_cell.angle_alpha   90.00
_cell.angle_beta   90.00
_cell.angle_gamma   90.00
#
_symmetry.space_group_name_H-M   'P 1'
#
loop_
_entity.id
_entity.type
_entity.pdbx_description
1 polymer ?
#
loop_
_entity_poly.entity_id
_entity_poly.type
_entity_poly.pdbx_seq_one_letter_code
_entity_poly.pdbx_strand_id
1 'polypeptide(L)'
;GFDSNMSCQQIDSLRLGNSVSFSGSKFIEIAYDLMDESGGARINDNNMNRWERTQNEKSAYVVKSSSNDLQTKVACMKQVYDANLCATMGSYRLLREVLMLAVLRHPNILLMKGYCLRGNRIAFRIPEKGLIVVTEVGTPLTLSTIIDMSWSQRVYTALQI
;
A
#
# COMPACT_ATOMS: atom_id res chain seq x y z
N GLY A 1 1.31 -2.08 -19.96
CA GLY A 1 0.01 -1.56 -19.45
C GLY A 1 -0.58 -2.64 -18.59
N PHE A 2 -0.85 -2.36 -17.31
CA PHE A 2 -0.88 -3.34 -16.20
C PHE A 2 0.48 -3.92 -15.78
N ASP A 3 1.59 -3.21 -16.04
CA ASP A 3 2.90 -3.69 -15.61
C ASP A 3 3.02 -3.52 -14.09
N SER A 4 2.58 -4.51 -13.33
CA SER A 4 2.92 -4.70 -11.93
C SER A 4 4.29 -5.36 -11.85
N ASN A 5 5.28 -4.65 -11.34
CA ASN A 5 6.62 -5.22 -11.16
C ASN A 5 6.68 -6.24 -10.01
N MET A 6 5.70 -6.24 -9.11
CA MET A 6 5.64 -7.13 -7.95
C MET A 6 4.52 -8.16 -8.08
N SER A 7 4.87 -9.44 -8.01
CA SER A 7 3.94 -10.58 -8.01
C SER A 7 3.24 -10.78 -6.65
N CYS A 8 2.11 -11.50 -6.64
CA CYS A 8 1.43 -11.89 -5.39
C CYS A 8 2.36 -12.59 -4.37
N GLN A 9 3.29 -13.43 -4.85
CA GLN A 9 4.24 -14.14 -3.99
C GLN A 9 5.22 -13.17 -3.32
N GLN A 10 5.71 -12.19 -4.06
CA GLN A 10 6.57 -11.14 -3.51
C GLN A 10 5.80 -10.26 -2.50
N ILE A 11 4.54 -9.95 -2.80
CA ILE A 11 3.65 -9.22 -1.87
C ILE A 11 3.46 -9.99 -0.56
N ASP A 12 3.34 -11.32 -0.60
CA ASP A 12 3.21 -12.16 0.60
C ASP A 12 4.48 -12.26 1.43
N SER A 13 5.63 -12.11 0.79
CA SER A 13 6.91 -12.04 1.49
C SER A 13 7.17 -10.69 2.14
N LEU A 14 6.31 -9.69 1.96
CA LEU A 14 6.51 -8.39 2.59
C LEU A 14 6.28 -8.46 4.10
N ARG A 15 7.22 -7.89 4.86
CA ARG A 15 7.04 -7.69 6.30
C ARG A 15 6.25 -6.40 6.54
N LEU A 16 5.04 -6.53 7.10
CA LEU A 16 4.27 -5.38 7.54
C LEU A 16 4.94 -4.69 8.73
N GLY A 17 5.00 -3.37 8.67
CA GLY A 17 5.42 -2.46 9.71
C GLY A 17 4.23 -1.75 10.36
N ASN A 18 4.40 -0.45 10.62
CA ASN A 18 3.36 0.35 11.27
C ASN A 18 2.21 0.69 10.32
N SER A 19 1.00 0.74 10.86
CA SER A 19 -0.17 1.27 10.18
C SER A 19 0.00 2.78 9.95
N VAL A 20 -0.14 3.23 8.70
CA VAL A 20 -0.10 4.66 8.33
C VAL A 20 -1.45 5.30 8.56
N SER A 21 -2.51 4.57 8.24
CA SER A 21 -3.87 5.03 8.40
C SER A 21 -4.82 3.84 8.45
N PHE A 22 -5.84 3.96 9.28
CA PHE A 22 -6.92 3.00 9.36
C PHE A 22 -8.24 3.74 9.28
N SER A 23 -9.12 3.28 8.40
CA SER A 23 -10.53 3.68 8.39
C SER A 23 -11.39 2.43 8.49
N GLY A 24 -12.68 2.60 8.83
CA GLY A 24 -13.64 1.50 8.79
C GLY A 24 -13.73 0.80 7.42
N SER A 25 -13.26 1.41 6.35
CA SER A 25 -13.30 0.86 4.99
C SER A 25 -11.96 0.33 4.47
N LYS A 26 -10.82 0.79 4.99
CA LYS A 26 -9.48 0.46 4.44
C LYS A 26 -8.41 0.39 5.52
N PHE A 27 -7.48 -0.54 5.32
CA PHE A 27 -6.20 -0.60 6.03
C PHE A 27 -5.08 -0.07 5.14
N ILE A 28 -4.21 0.78 5.69
CA ILE A 28 -3.01 1.29 5.03
C ILE A 28 -1.82 1.05 5.96
N GLU A 29 -0.88 0.23 5.51
CA GLU A 29 0.25 -0.25 6.30
C GLU A 29 1.55 -0.01 5.52
N ILE A 30 2.64 0.34 6.21
CA ILE A 30 3.98 0.32 5.59
C ILE A 30 4.45 -1.13 5.55
N ALA A 31 5.15 -1.51 4.49
CA ALA A 31 5.76 -2.82 4.35
C ALA A 31 7.21 -2.70 3.85
N TYR A 32 8.00 -3.73 4.12
CA TYR A 32 9.41 -3.79 3.74
C TYR A 32 9.74 -5.15 3.13
N ASP A 33 10.71 -5.19 2.22
CA ASP A 33 11.28 -6.46 1.75
C ASP A 33 11.93 -7.22 2.92
N LEU A 34 11.70 -8.54 2.95
CA LEU A 34 12.47 -9.43 3.81
C LEU A 34 13.90 -9.49 3.27
N MET A 35 14.84 -8.91 4.01
CA MET A 35 16.26 -9.17 3.77
C MET A 35 16.52 -10.63 4.13
N ASP A 36 17.20 -11.35 3.24
CA ASP A 36 17.67 -12.70 3.51
C ASP A 36 18.71 -12.64 4.65
N GLU A 37 18.34 -13.11 5.85
CA GLU A 37 19.25 -13.22 7.01
C GLU A 37 20.25 -14.38 6.86
N SER A 38 20.41 -14.97 5.67
CA SER A 38 21.38 -16.04 5.40
C SER A 38 22.80 -15.52 5.14
N GLY A 39 23.28 -14.68 6.06
CA GLY A 39 24.67 -14.24 6.17
C GLY A 39 25.13 -14.28 7.61
N GLY A 40 25.08 -15.46 8.24
CA GLY A 40 25.58 -15.70 9.60
C GLY A 40 27.08 -15.42 9.71
N ALA A 41 27.44 -14.15 9.86
CA ALA A 41 28.79 -13.76 10.25
C ALA A 41 28.98 -14.13 11.73
N ARG A 42 29.83 -15.13 11.99
CA ARG A 42 30.41 -15.34 13.31
C ARG A 42 31.15 -14.06 13.70
N ILE A 43 30.61 -13.33 14.67
CA ILE A 43 31.25 -12.15 15.24
C ILE A 43 32.43 -12.63 16.09
N ASN A 44 33.64 -12.50 15.55
CA ASN A 44 34.82 -12.31 16.40
C ASN A 44 34.88 -10.80 16.69
N ASP A 45 34.58 -10.45 17.93
CA ASP A 45 34.79 -9.12 18.47
C ASP A 45 36.26 -8.75 18.29
N ASN A 46 36.53 -7.77 17.41
CA ASN A 46 37.67 -6.83 17.43
C ASN A 46 37.73 -6.08 16.09
N ASN A 47 36.73 -5.23 15.81
CA ASN A 47 36.94 -3.99 15.07
C ASN A 47 35.65 -3.17 15.03
N MET A 48 35.52 -2.32 16.04
CA MET A 48 34.56 -1.23 16.13
C MET A 48 34.95 -0.18 15.09
N ASN A 49 34.48 -0.33 13.84
CA ASN A 49 34.34 0.70 12.78
C ASN A 49 33.78 0.10 11.45
N ARG A 50 32.79 -0.79 11.53
CA ARG A 50 32.16 -1.43 10.36
C ARG A 50 30.63 -1.44 10.42
N TRP A 51 30.01 -0.41 10.98
CA TRP A 51 28.55 -0.25 11.03
C TRP A 51 28.01 0.82 10.08
N GLU A 52 28.86 1.35 9.18
CA GLU A 52 28.51 2.44 8.26
C GLU A 52 28.36 2.02 6.78
N ARG A 53 28.36 0.72 6.44
CA ARG A 53 28.44 0.36 5.00
C ARG A 53 27.70 -0.89 4.53
N THR A 54 26.57 -1.22 5.14
CA THR A 54 25.51 -2.04 4.51
C THR A 54 24.13 -1.57 4.99
N GLN A 55 23.82 -0.29 4.82
CA GLN A 55 22.43 0.10 4.57
C GLN A 55 22.09 -0.35 3.15
N ASN A 56 21.87 -1.66 2.96
CA ASN A 56 21.07 -2.08 1.82
C ASN A 56 19.72 -1.38 2.00
N GLU A 57 19.43 -0.43 1.11
CA GLU A 57 18.22 0.37 1.11
C GLU A 57 17.02 -0.57 1.29
N LYS A 58 16.41 -0.52 2.49
CA LYS A 58 15.17 -1.25 2.72
C LYS A 58 14.12 -0.58 1.85
N SER A 59 13.77 -1.19 0.73
CA SER A 59 12.67 -0.71 -0.10
C SER A 59 11.40 -0.73 0.74
N ALA A 60 10.89 0.46 1.02
CA ALA A 60 9.66 0.66 1.77
C ALA A 60 8.49 0.79 0.80
N TYR A 61 7.39 0.15 1.15
CA TYR A 61 6.16 0.10 0.37
C TYR A 61 4.96 0.49 1.21
N VAL A 62 3.88 0.87 0.54
CA VAL A 62 2.57 1.04 1.18
C VAL A 62 1.65 -0.05 0.68
N VAL A 63 1.09 -0.82 1.60
CA VAL A 63 0.13 -1.87 1.33
C VAL A 63 -1.26 -1.36 1.71
N LYS A 64 -2.19 -1.41 0.76
CA LYS A 64 -3.60 -1.10 0.98
C LYS A 64 -4.45 -2.35 0.83
N SER A 65 -5.35 -2.58 1.77
CA SER A 65 -6.30 -3.69 1.72
C SER A 65 -7.70 -3.24 2.11
N SER A 66 -8.72 -3.87 1.51
CA SER A 66 -10.12 -3.63 1.87
C SER A 66 -10.38 -4.18 3.28
N SER A 67 -11.02 -3.36 4.12
CA SER A 67 -11.55 -3.79 5.42
C SER A 67 -13.01 -4.23 5.31
N ASN A 68 -13.63 -4.56 6.44
CA ASN A 68 -15.07 -4.73 6.60
C ASN A 68 -15.79 -3.38 6.50
N ASP A 69 -15.88 -2.84 5.27
CA ASP A 69 -16.54 -1.58 4.95
C ASP A 69 -18.06 -1.68 5.15
N LEU A 70 -18.47 -1.54 6.41
CA LEU A 70 -19.87 -1.69 6.81
C LEU A 70 -20.76 -0.64 6.15
N GLN A 71 -20.26 0.59 5.98
CA GLN A 71 -21.04 1.67 5.37
C GLN A 71 -21.35 1.35 3.91
N THR A 72 -20.37 0.90 3.14
CA THR A 72 -20.57 0.47 1.74
C THR A 72 -21.47 -0.75 1.67
N LYS A 73 -21.31 -1.71 2.57
CA LYS A 73 -22.16 -2.89 2.63
C LYS A 73 -23.62 -2.51 2.89
N VAL A 74 -23.89 -1.64 3.87
CA VAL A 74 -25.25 -1.15 4.18
C VAL A 74 -25.84 -0.38 3.00
N ALA A 75 -25.07 0.50 2.36
CA ALA A 75 -25.53 1.25 1.20
C ALA A 75 -25.89 0.31 0.03
N CYS A 76 -25.07 -0.70 -0.24
CA CYS A 76 -25.36 -1.71 -1.25
C CYS A 76 -26.61 -2.54 -0.90
N MET A 77 -26.75 -2.96 0.36
CA MET A 77 -27.90 -3.76 0.82
C MET A 77 -29.23 -3.01 0.67
N LYS A 78 -29.23 -1.68 0.79
CA LYS A 78 -30.41 -0.84 0.56
C LYS A 78 -30.85 -0.81 -0.92
N GLN A 79 -29.95 -1.09 -1.86
CA GLN A 79 -30.23 -0.99 -3.29
C GLN A 79 -30.41 -2.34 -3.97
N VAL A 80 -29.54 -3.31 -3.67
CA VAL A 80 -29.49 -4.60 -4.37
C VAL A 80 -30.03 -5.75 -3.52
N TYR A 81 -30.03 -5.59 -2.19
CA TYR A 81 -30.49 -6.59 -1.21
C TYR A 81 -29.87 -8.00 -1.38
N ASP A 82 -28.58 -8.06 -1.76
CA ASP A 82 -27.81 -9.31 -1.86
C ASP A 82 -26.56 -9.23 -0.97
N ALA A 83 -26.56 -9.99 0.13
CA ALA A 83 -25.45 -10.01 1.08
C ALA A 83 -24.14 -10.52 0.46
N ASN A 84 -24.24 -11.46 -0.50
CA ASN A 84 -23.09 -12.00 -1.19
C ASN A 84 -22.56 -11.05 -2.25
N LEU A 85 -23.36 -10.19 -2.86
CA LEU A 85 -22.82 -9.14 -3.74
C LEU A 85 -22.23 -7.99 -2.92
N CYS A 86 -22.93 -7.58 -1.87
CA CYS A 86 -22.57 -6.41 -1.07
C CYS A 86 -21.33 -6.62 -0.20
N ALA A 87 -21.04 -7.86 0.22
CA ALA A 87 -19.82 -8.15 0.97
C ALA A 87 -18.52 -8.05 0.14
N THR A 88 -18.59 -7.94 -1.20
CA THR A 88 -17.42 -7.71 -2.08
C THR A 88 -17.25 -6.25 -2.49
N MET A 89 -18.18 -5.36 -2.15
CA MET A 89 -18.14 -3.98 -2.66
C MET A 89 -16.95 -3.16 -2.18
N GLY A 90 -16.40 -3.45 -0.99
CA GLY A 90 -15.14 -2.86 -0.55
C GLY A 90 -13.98 -3.21 -1.49
N SER A 91 -13.90 -4.47 -1.92
CA SER A 91 -12.89 -4.94 -2.88
C SER A 91 -13.09 -4.34 -4.27
N TYR A 92 -14.34 -4.16 -4.74
CA TYR A 92 -14.62 -3.48 -6.00
C TYR A 92 -14.18 -2.01 -6.01
N ARG A 93 -14.37 -1.29 -4.90
CA ARG A 93 -13.87 0.10 -4.76
C ARG A 93 -12.35 0.15 -4.86
N LEU A 94 -11.66 -0.76 -4.17
CA LEU A 94 -10.20 -0.85 -4.25
C LEU A 94 -9.71 -1.30 -5.63
N LEU A 95 -10.46 -2.15 -6.33
CA LEU A 95 -10.16 -2.55 -7.71
C LEU A 95 -10.24 -1.37 -8.66
N ARG A 96 -11.24 -0.49 -8.47
CA ARG A 96 -11.35 0.75 -9.24
C ARG A 96 -10.11 1.63 -9.06
N GLU A 97 -9.55 1.70 -7.85
CA GLU A 97 -8.28 2.40 -7.60
C GLU A 97 -7.10 1.75 -8.32
N VAL A 98 -6.99 0.42 -8.30
CA VAL A 98 -5.97 -0.32 -9.08
C VAL A 98 -6.07 0.04 -10.57
N LEU A 99 -7.27 0.03 -11.13
CA LEU A 99 -7.49 0.39 -12.54
C LEU A 99 -7.12 1.85 -12.82
N MET A 100 -7.49 2.79 -11.94
CA MET A 100 -7.11 4.20 -12.10
C MET A 100 -5.59 4.37 -12.05
N LEU A 101 -4.90 3.77 -11.08
CA LEU A 101 -3.44 3.86 -10.95
C LEU A 101 -2.70 3.15 -12.09
N ALA A 102 -3.28 2.10 -12.67
CA ALA A 102 -2.69 1.42 -13.82
C ALA A 102 -2.69 2.28 -15.09
N VAL A 103 -3.69 3.16 -15.24
CA VAL A 103 -3.87 4.04 -16.41
C VAL A 103 -3.22 5.41 -16.20
N LEU A 104 -3.33 5.99 -15.00
CA LEU A 104 -2.80 7.31 -14.67
C LEU A 104 -1.31 7.23 -14.32
N ARG A 105 -0.45 7.27 -15.34
CA ARG A 105 1.01 7.34 -15.15
C ARG A 105 1.47 8.81 -15.20
N HIS A 106 1.69 9.40 -14.03
CA HIS A 106 2.22 10.75 -13.89
C HIS A 106 3.30 10.76 -12.79
N PRO A 107 4.40 11.53 -12.92
CA PRO A 107 5.45 11.58 -11.89
C PRO A 107 4.96 12.02 -10.51
N ASN A 108 3.83 12.73 -10.43
CA ASN A 108 3.23 13.19 -9.16
C ASN A 108 2.03 12.34 -8.70
N ILE A 109 1.76 11.22 -9.38
CA ILE A 109 0.79 10.22 -8.94
C ILE A 109 1.56 9.00 -8.47
N LEU A 110 1.17 8.47 -7.31
CA LEU A 110 1.78 7.29 -6.71
C LEU A 110 1.90 6.13 -7.70
N LEU A 111 3.11 5.59 -7.82
CA LEU A 111 3.37 4.41 -8.63
C LEU A 111 2.88 3.14 -7.94
N MET A 112 1.98 2.42 -8.62
CA MET A 112 1.59 1.06 -8.24
C MET A 112 2.73 0.09 -8.53
N LYS A 113 3.22 -0.61 -7.49
CA LYS A 113 4.27 -1.63 -7.60
C LYS A 113 3.69 -3.00 -7.90
N GLY A 114 2.51 -3.31 -7.36
CA GLY A 114 1.77 -4.53 -7.69
C GLY A 114 0.42 -4.60 -7.01
N TYR A 115 -0.36 -5.62 -7.35
CA TYR A 115 -1.64 -5.90 -6.72
C TYR A 115 -1.89 -7.42 -6.71
N CYS A 116 -2.72 -7.89 -5.78
CA CYS A 116 -3.10 -9.28 -5.68
C CYS A 116 -4.60 -9.42 -5.41
N LEU A 117 -5.31 -10.15 -6.27
CA LEU A 117 -6.72 -10.49 -6.12
C LEU A 117 -6.84 -11.87 -5.47
N ARG A 118 -7.62 -11.97 -4.39
CA ARG A 118 -7.80 -13.22 -3.62
C ARG A 118 -9.29 -13.44 -3.32
N GLY A 119 -9.68 -14.64 -2.93
CA GLY A 119 -11.08 -14.95 -2.67
C GLY A 119 -11.28 -15.85 -1.47
N ASN A 120 -11.56 -15.27 -0.29
CA ASN A 120 -12.49 -15.81 0.71
C ASN A 120 -12.75 -14.75 1.81
N ARG A 121 -13.95 -14.74 2.42
CA ARG A 121 -14.46 -13.61 3.24
C ARG A 121 -14.16 -13.66 4.74
N ILE A 122 -13.41 -14.64 5.23
CA ILE A 122 -13.32 -14.95 6.67
C ILE A 122 -11.87 -15.21 7.12
N ALA A 123 -10.93 -14.44 6.58
CA ALA A 123 -9.53 -14.76 6.76
C ALA A 123 -8.72 -13.68 7.48
N PHE A 124 -8.02 -14.10 8.53
CA PHE A 124 -7.20 -13.24 9.38
C PHE A 124 -5.79 -12.96 8.82
N ARG A 125 -5.36 -13.63 7.74
CA ARG A 125 -4.05 -13.43 7.11
C ARG A 125 -4.14 -12.60 5.83
N ILE A 126 -3.13 -11.75 5.58
CA ILE A 126 -2.95 -10.98 4.33
C ILE A 126 -3.09 -11.85 3.06
N PRO A 127 -2.55 -13.10 2.99
CA PRO A 127 -2.75 -14.08 1.91
C PRO A 127 -4.19 -14.43 1.52
N GLU A 128 -5.19 -13.93 2.23
CA GLU A 128 -6.59 -14.32 2.04
C GLU A 128 -7.54 -13.10 1.93
N LYS A 129 -7.00 -11.87 1.93
CA LYS A 129 -7.76 -10.62 1.73
C LYS A 129 -8.10 -10.41 0.25
N GLY A 130 -9.38 -10.17 -0.05
CA GLY A 130 -9.97 -10.16 -1.39
C GLY A 130 -9.26 -9.34 -2.50
N LEU A 131 -8.62 -8.24 -2.12
CA LEU A 131 -7.76 -7.45 -2.99
C LEU A 131 -6.74 -6.69 -2.14
N ILE A 132 -5.49 -6.72 -2.58
CA ILE A 132 -4.37 -5.97 -2.02
C ILE A 132 -3.74 -5.17 -3.15
N VAL A 133 -3.34 -3.93 -2.86
CA VAL A 133 -2.52 -3.12 -3.76
C VAL A 133 -1.31 -2.60 -3.01
N VAL A 134 -0.17 -2.63 -3.67
CA VAL A 134 1.12 -2.17 -3.16
C VAL A 134 1.57 -0.99 -4.01
N THR A 135 1.90 0.12 -3.35
CA THR A 135 2.43 1.33 -3.98
C THR A 135 3.78 1.68 -3.36
N GLU A 136 4.47 2.64 -3.98
CA GLU A 136 5.56 3.33 -3.29
C GLU A 136 5.06 4.09 -2.05
N VAL A 137 6.00 4.47 -1.20
CA VAL A 137 5.77 5.43 -0.11
C VAL A 137 5.73 6.82 -0.71
N GLY A 138 4.66 7.57 -0.45
CA GLY A 138 4.57 8.98 -0.80
C GLY A 138 4.16 9.82 0.40
N THR A 139 4.20 11.13 0.20
CA THR A 139 3.77 12.11 1.19
C THR A 139 2.41 12.67 0.80
N PRO A 140 1.40 12.62 1.69
CA PRO A 140 0.10 13.18 1.38
C PRO A 140 0.19 14.71 1.32
N LEU A 141 -0.36 15.29 0.26
CA LEU A 141 -0.55 16.74 0.18
C LEU A 141 -1.80 17.12 1.00
N THR A 142 -1.60 17.62 2.21
CA THR A 142 -2.68 18.07 3.09
C THR A 142 -2.85 19.58 3.01
N LEU A 143 -4.03 20.09 3.38
CA LEU A 143 -4.28 21.52 3.42
C LEU A 143 -3.26 22.25 4.33
N SER A 144 -2.90 21.65 5.48
CA SER A 144 -1.86 22.20 6.36
C SER A 144 -0.51 22.32 5.64
N THR A 145 -0.06 21.26 4.97
CA THR A 145 1.20 21.31 4.21
C THR A 145 1.16 22.37 3.12
N ILE A 146 0.03 22.55 2.44
CA ILE A 146 -0.12 23.58 1.40
C ILE A 146 -0.06 25.00 2.02
N ILE A 147 -0.71 25.21 3.17
CA ILE A 147 -0.69 26.51 3.86
C ILE A 147 0.72 26.85 4.34
N ASP A 148 1.50 25.87 4.77
CA ASP A 148 2.87 26.09 5.24
C ASP A 148 3.88 26.29 4.08
N MET A 149 3.52 25.91 2.84
CA MET A 149 4.34 26.15 1.65
C MET A 149 4.41 27.64 1.27
N SER A 150 5.57 28.06 0.76
CA SER A 150 5.73 29.37 0.15
C SER A 150 4.86 29.51 -1.12
N TRP A 151 4.58 30.75 -1.54
CA TRP A 151 3.81 31.00 -2.77
C TRP A 151 4.42 30.27 -3.99
N SER A 152 5.75 30.30 -4.14
CA SER A 152 6.42 29.66 -5.27
C SER A 152 6.30 28.13 -5.22
N GLN A 153 6.38 27.53 -4.03
CA GLN A 153 6.16 26.10 -3.84
C GLN A 153 4.72 25.69 -4.14
N ARG A 154 3.73 26.51 -3.78
CA ARG A 154 2.32 26.26 -4.12
C ARG A 154 2.08 26.28 -5.62
N VAL A 155 2.62 27.28 -6.32
CA VAL A 155 2.51 27.37 -7.79
C VAL A 155 3.22 26.20 -8.46
N TYR A 156 4.44 25.88 -8.03
CA TYR A 156 5.16 24.71 -8.55
C TYR A 156 4.36 23.42 -8.35
N THR A 157 3.80 23.20 -7.16
CA THR A 157 2.97 22.02 -6.87
C THR A 157 1.71 22.00 -7.73
N ALA A 158 1.05 23.14 -7.95
CA ALA A 158 -0.15 23.23 -8.77
C ALA A 158 0.10 22.96 -10.26
N LEU A 159 1.29 23.28 -10.78
CA LEU A 159 1.69 22.96 -12.16
C LEU A 159 2.03 21.47 -12.36
N GLN A 160 2.21 20.75 -11.26
CA GLN A 160 2.61 19.35 -11.20
C GLN A 160 1.41 18.41 -10.97
N ILE A 161 0.22 18.94 -10.72
CA ILE A 161 -1.04 18.20 -10.50
C ILE A 161 -1.94 18.38 -11.74
#